data_AF-A0A9D7RNP5-F1
#
_entry.id   AF-A0A9D7RNP5-F1
#
_cell.length_a   1.000
_cell.length_b   1.000
_cell.length_c   1.000
_cell.angle_alpha   90.00
_cell.angle_beta   90.00
_cell.angle_gamma   90.00
#
_symmetry.space_group_name_H-M   'P 1'
#
loop_
_entity.id
_entity.type
_entity.pdbx_description
1 polymer ?
#
loop_
_entity_poly.entity_id
_entity_poly.type
_entity_poly.pdbx_seq_one_letter_code
_entity_poly.pdbx_strand_id
1 'polypeptide(L)'
;MGQPNYFKPVSQGGIDPIVSARNELLLKKMYVPKRGCLNLIQFWQLGHADYYAPYNEPVLGDSVDHIEKAQWLCEYTCEALKIARVYGLRLAIFSFASGTPHPDTLPHLAPAVGLCADYDGLIDLHEYGIDGPLMSAPSSGALGYRRFHDAFDDCPDIVISEASAGGGYDTDMGLSGAAWVADMAAYGRELMRDDYVIGACAFQLDQGKESSIPYDVLIQYADAAASLNQPTVPPEMVRVSVNIHRQYITELTAWANERGGTVTA
;
A
#
# COMPACT_ATOMS: atom_id res chain seq x y z
N MET A 1 -20.50 4.82 -8.05
CA MET A 1 -20.52 5.85 -9.11
C MET A 1 -19.08 5.93 -9.54
N GLY A 2 -18.73 5.40 -10.72
CA GLY A 2 -17.33 5.34 -11.13
C GLY A 2 -16.73 6.73 -11.09
N GLN A 3 -15.60 6.89 -10.40
CA GLN A 3 -14.82 8.11 -10.53
C GLN A 3 -14.54 8.33 -12.03
N PRO A 4 -14.71 9.56 -12.55
CA PRO A 4 -14.35 9.81 -13.93
C PRO A 4 -12.88 9.47 -14.09
N ASN A 5 -12.55 8.49 -14.94
CA ASN A 5 -11.20 8.27 -15.40
C ASN A 5 -10.74 9.57 -16.09
N TYR A 6 -10.07 10.44 -15.34
CA TYR A 6 -9.66 11.76 -15.79
C TYR A 6 -8.44 11.74 -16.71
N PHE A 7 -7.92 10.55 -17.02
CA PHE A 7 -6.90 10.38 -18.05
C PHE A 7 -7.51 9.85 -19.34
N LYS A 8 -7.77 10.79 -20.25
CA LYS A 8 -7.63 10.45 -21.66
C LYS A 8 -6.13 10.24 -21.93
N PRO A 9 -5.75 9.17 -22.66
CA PRO A 9 -4.35 8.82 -22.89
C PRO A 9 -3.56 9.98 -23.50
N VAL A 10 -2.27 10.04 -23.14
CA VAL A 10 -1.24 10.94 -23.69
C VAL A 10 -1.22 10.92 -25.23
N SER A 11 -1.65 9.82 -25.85
CA SER A 11 -1.76 9.64 -27.30
C SER A 11 -2.85 10.48 -28.02
N GLN A 12 -3.64 11.31 -27.32
CA GLN A 12 -4.64 12.21 -27.92
C GLN A 12 -4.46 13.70 -27.57
N GLY A 13 -3.22 14.19 -27.63
CA GLY A 13 -2.92 15.64 -27.51
C GLY A 13 -2.60 16.11 -26.09
N GLY A 14 -1.90 15.26 -25.33
CA GLY A 14 -1.64 15.37 -23.89
C GLY A 14 -1.24 16.77 -23.42
N ILE A 15 -1.94 17.25 -22.39
CA ILE A 15 -1.61 18.48 -21.69
C ILE A 15 -0.22 18.30 -21.06
N ASP A 16 0.62 19.31 -21.20
CA ASP A 16 1.93 19.40 -20.56
C ASP A 16 1.83 19.01 -19.06
N PRO A 17 2.71 18.12 -18.55
CA PRO A 17 2.61 17.61 -17.18
C PRO A 17 2.77 18.70 -16.12
N ILE A 18 3.60 19.71 -16.38
CA ILE A 18 3.81 20.86 -15.48
C ILE A 18 2.54 21.72 -15.43
N VAL A 19 1.93 22.00 -16.60
CA VAL A 19 0.66 22.71 -16.69
C VAL A 19 -0.45 21.93 -15.97
N SER A 20 -0.46 20.60 -16.09
CA SER A 20 -1.44 19.73 -15.43
C SER A 20 -1.31 19.78 -13.91
N ALA A 21 -0.09 19.67 -13.38
CA ALA A 21 0.18 19.78 -11.94
C ALA A 21 -0.26 21.14 -11.38
N ARG A 22 0.10 22.24 -12.07
CA ARG A 22 -0.33 23.59 -11.68
C ARG A 22 -1.84 23.75 -11.75
N ASN A 23 -2.48 23.20 -12.78
CA ASN A 23 -3.92 23.29 -12.91
C ASN A 23 -4.63 22.57 -11.77
N GLU A 24 -4.27 21.33 -11.46
CA GLU A 24 -4.87 20.55 -10.38
C GLU A 24 -4.60 21.17 -9.00
N LEU A 25 -3.35 21.56 -8.71
CA LEU A 25 -2.99 22.01 -7.36
C LEU A 25 -3.37 23.48 -7.08
N LEU A 26 -3.25 24.37 -8.07
CA LEU A 26 -3.33 25.81 -7.86
C LEU A 26 -4.54 26.48 -8.50
N LEU A 27 -5.07 25.96 -9.61
CA LEU A 27 -6.08 26.67 -10.40
C LEU A 27 -7.48 26.10 -10.27
N LYS A 28 -7.63 24.77 -10.34
CA LYS A 28 -8.90 24.06 -10.20
C LYS A 28 -9.44 24.31 -8.79
N LYS A 29 -10.71 24.70 -8.71
CA LYS A 29 -11.36 24.99 -7.44
C LYS A 29 -12.51 24.02 -7.19
N MET A 30 -12.62 23.57 -5.97
CA MET A 30 -13.77 22.84 -5.46
C MET A 30 -14.50 23.69 -4.42
N TYR A 31 -15.83 23.57 -4.38
CA TYR A 31 -16.62 24.21 -3.36
C TYR A 31 -16.54 23.40 -2.06
N VAL A 32 -16.04 24.05 -1.00
CA VAL A 32 -15.96 23.48 0.34
C VAL A 32 -17.03 24.18 1.20
N PRO A 33 -18.01 23.45 1.75
CA PRO A 33 -19.07 24.03 2.57
C PRO A 33 -18.49 24.92 3.68
N LYS A 34 -19.06 26.12 3.84
CA LYS A 34 -18.64 27.15 4.81
C LYS A 34 -17.24 27.76 4.57
N ARG A 35 -16.48 27.32 3.55
CA ARG A 35 -15.16 27.86 3.22
C ARG A 35 -15.08 28.48 1.82
N GLY A 36 -16.05 28.19 0.95
CA GLY A 36 -16.11 28.72 -0.41
C GLY A 36 -15.30 27.88 -1.40
N CYS A 37 -14.88 28.50 -2.51
CA CYS A 37 -14.12 27.82 -3.55
C CYS A 37 -12.62 27.83 -3.23
N LEU A 38 -12.05 26.66 -3.00
CA LEU A 38 -10.63 26.47 -2.68
C LEU A 38 -9.96 25.64 -3.79
N ASN A 39 -8.70 25.94 -4.10
CA ASN A 39 -7.85 24.98 -4.82
C ASN A 39 -7.34 23.88 -3.89
N LEU A 40 -6.67 22.88 -4.45
CA LEU A 40 -6.23 21.72 -3.68
C LEU A 40 -5.23 22.10 -2.58
N ILE A 41 -4.27 23.00 -2.85
CA ILE A 41 -3.32 23.50 -1.84
C ILE A 41 -4.06 24.19 -0.68
N GLN A 42 -4.99 25.08 -0.98
CA GLN A 42 -5.78 25.78 0.03
C GLN A 42 -6.64 24.81 0.83
N PHE A 43 -7.18 23.77 0.20
CA PHE A 43 -7.92 22.73 0.88
C PHE A 43 -7.01 21.92 1.82
N TRP A 44 -5.83 21.52 1.36
CA TRP A 44 -4.85 20.81 2.16
C TRP A 44 -4.36 21.60 3.36
N GLN A 45 -4.16 22.91 3.22
CA GLN A 45 -3.81 23.80 4.34
C GLN A 45 -4.91 23.93 5.41
N LEU A 46 -6.17 23.55 5.11
CA LEU A 46 -7.20 23.41 6.13
C LEU A 46 -7.09 22.10 6.91
N GLY A 47 -6.49 21.08 6.30
CA GLY A 47 -6.17 19.82 6.95
C GLY A 47 -4.91 19.95 7.80
N HIS A 48 -4.75 19.04 8.74
CA HIS A 48 -3.54 18.88 9.55
C HIS A 48 -2.92 17.51 9.28
N ALA A 49 -2.92 17.07 8.02
CA ALA A 49 -2.32 15.80 7.63
C ALA A 49 -0.80 15.96 7.53
N ASP A 50 -0.08 14.89 7.86
CA ASP A 50 1.38 14.88 7.78
C ASP A 50 1.88 14.87 6.33
N TYR A 51 1.10 14.24 5.44
CA TYR A 51 1.37 14.06 4.01
C TYR A 51 0.07 14.17 3.20
N TYR A 52 0.19 14.57 1.93
CA TYR A 52 -0.92 14.71 1.00
C TYR A 52 -0.64 13.98 -0.32
N ALA A 53 -1.64 13.30 -0.87
CA ALA A 53 -1.52 12.60 -2.15
C ALA A 53 -2.16 13.44 -3.28
N PRO A 54 -1.38 13.93 -4.26
CA PRO A 54 -1.90 14.74 -5.37
C PRO A 54 -2.66 13.94 -6.41
N TYR A 55 -2.43 12.63 -6.51
CA TYR A 55 -2.95 11.81 -7.59
C TYR A 55 -3.08 10.35 -7.15
N ASN A 56 -4.31 9.83 -7.14
CA ASN A 56 -4.65 8.45 -6.84
C ASN A 56 -4.59 7.55 -8.09
N GLU A 57 -3.99 6.37 -7.98
CA GLU A 57 -3.98 5.31 -8.99
C GLU A 57 -3.67 5.74 -10.43
N PRO A 58 -2.51 6.37 -10.70
CA PRO A 58 -2.06 6.59 -12.06
C PRO A 58 -1.87 5.26 -12.78
N VAL A 59 -2.62 5.08 -13.88
CA VAL A 59 -2.56 3.88 -14.69
C VAL A 59 -1.56 4.06 -15.83
N LEU A 60 -0.38 3.45 -15.70
CA LEU A 60 0.59 3.39 -16.79
C LEU A 60 0.17 2.35 -17.86
N GLY A 61 -0.35 1.21 -17.39
CA GLY A 61 -0.78 0.07 -18.21
C GLY A 61 0.38 -0.63 -18.94
N ASP A 62 0.04 -1.62 -19.75
CA ASP A 62 1.01 -2.41 -20.54
C ASP A 62 1.05 -2.01 -22.02
N SER A 63 0.39 -0.90 -22.38
CA SER A 63 0.37 -0.41 -23.76
C SER A 63 1.73 0.16 -24.18
N VAL A 64 1.97 0.28 -25.49
CA VAL A 64 3.26 0.74 -26.04
C VAL A 64 3.73 2.12 -25.55
N ASP A 65 2.85 2.92 -24.95
CA ASP A 65 3.11 4.26 -24.41
C ASP A 65 3.36 4.27 -22.89
N HIS A 66 3.52 3.12 -22.22
CA HIS A 66 3.71 3.06 -20.75
C HIS A 66 4.97 3.82 -20.28
N ILE A 67 6.04 3.81 -21.07
CA ILE A 67 7.26 4.60 -20.80
C ILE A 67 6.98 6.11 -20.90
N GLU A 68 6.26 6.55 -21.94
CA GLU A 68 5.90 7.97 -22.10
C GLU A 68 4.98 8.44 -20.96
N LYS A 69 4.05 7.58 -20.53
CA LYS A 69 3.21 7.85 -19.36
C LYS A 69 4.02 7.94 -18.07
N ALA A 70 5.03 7.08 -17.89
CA ALA A 70 5.93 7.12 -16.74
C ALA A 70 6.73 8.43 -16.70
N GLN A 71 7.25 8.86 -17.84
CA GLN A 71 7.96 10.14 -17.98
C GLN A 71 7.05 11.33 -17.69
N TRP A 72 5.83 11.32 -18.25
CA TRP A 72 4.83 12.35 -17.98
C TRP A 72 4.47 12.41 -16.48
N LEU A 73 4.24 11.25 -15.86
CA LEU A 73 3.92 11.16 -14.43
C LEU A 73 5.08 11.67 -13.57
N CYS A 74 6.32 11.36 -13.95
CA CYS A 74 7.51 11.84 -13.28
C CYS A 74 7.59 13.38 -13.31
N GLU A 75 7.38 14.00 -14.47
CA GLU A 75 7.39 15.47 -14.61
C GLU A 75 6.25 16.14 -13.83
N TYR A 76 5.04 15.56 -13.89
CA TYR A 76 3.88 16.02 -13.10
C TYR A 76 4.20 15.98 -11.60
N THR A 77 4.74 14.85 -11.13
CA THR A 77 5.05 14.61 -9.72
C THR A 77 6.16 15.54 -9.24
N CYS A 78 7.19 15.76 -10.06
CA CYS A 78 8.25 16.73 -9.77
C CYS A 78 7.71 18.15 -9.58
N GLU A 79 6.79 18.59 -10.44
CA GLU A 79 6.16 19.91 -10.29
C GLU A 79 5.24 19.97 -9.07
N ALA A 80 4.47 18.92 -8.81
CA ALA A 80 3.63 18.84 -7.61
C ALA A 80 4.45 18.93 -6.32
N LEU A 81 5.56 18.21 -6.23
CA LEU A 81 6.52 18.26 -5.12
C LEU A 81 7.07 19.68 -4.91
N LYS A 82 7.48 20.36 -5.99
CA LYS A 82 7.97 21.75 -5.93
C LYS A 82 6.89 22.71 -5.44
N ILE A 83 5.66 22.58 -5.94
CA ILE A 83 4.53 23.40 -5.50
C ILE A 83 4.27 23.17 -4.01
N ALA A 84 4.11 21.90 -3.58
CA ALA A 84 3.84 21.56 -2.18
C ALA A 84 4.92 22.11 -1.24
N ARG A 85 6.19 21.99 -1.62
CA ARG A 85 7.33 22.51 -0.85
C ARG A 85 7.25 24.01 -0.62
N VAL A 86 6.82 24.80 -1.61
CA VAL A 86 6.64 26.27 -1.47
C VAL A 86 5.61 26.61 -0.39
N TYR A 87 4.61 25.75 -0.18
CA TYR A 87 3.56 25.95 0.82
C TYR A 87 3.83 25.22 2.14
N GLY A 88 5.02 24.63 2.31
CA GLY A 88 5.39 23.88 3.53
C GLY A 88 4.63 22.57 3.69
N LEU A 89 4.13 21.99 2.61
CA LEU A 89 3.43 20.70 2.59
C LEU A 89 4.37 19.59 2.12
N ARG A 90 4.16 18.38 2.63
CA ARG A 90 4.85 17.15 2.21
C ARG A 90 3.90 16.26 1.42
N LEU A 91 4.40 15.56 0.43
CA LEU A 91 3.57 14.70 -0.43
C LEU A 91 3.86 13.22 -0.20
N ALA A 92 2.82 12.41 -0.31
CA ALA A 92 2.92 10.99 -0.60
C ALA A 92 2.67 10.82 -2.11
N ILE A 93 3.58 10.19 -2.85
CA ILE A 93 3.56 10.19 -4.32
C ILE A 93 3.28 8.81 -4.91
N PHE A 94 2.77 8.86 -6.14
CA PHE A 94 2.42 7.74 -7.01
C PHE A 94 1.14 6.99 -6.71
N SER A 95 0.88 6.48 -5.50
CA SER A 95 -0.37 5.76 -5.18
C SER A 95 -0.73 4.69 -6.23
N PHE A 96 0.25 3.89 -6.68
CA PHE A 96 0.03 2.92 -7.76
C PHE A 96 -0.88 1.77 -7.32
N ALA A 97 -1.87 1.44 -8.14
CA ALA A 97 -2.71 0.25 -7.94
C ALA A 97 -1.88 -1.04 -8.02
N SER A 98 -2.05 -1.94 -7.04
CA SER A 98 -1.43 -3.28 -6.99
C SER A 98 0.11 -3.32 -7.04
N GLY A 99 0.74 -2.33 -6.44
CA GLY A 99 2.04 -2.51 -5.80
C GLY A 99 3.26 -2.23 -6.66
N THR A 100 3.14 -2.06 -7.99
CA THR A 100 4.23 -1.47 -8.79
C THR A 100 3.86 -1.33 -10.27
N PRO A 101 4.30 -0.25 -10.94
CA PRO A 101 4.23 -0.18 -12.39
C PRO A 101 5.17 -1.22 -13.03
N HIS A 102 5.05 -1.41 -14.35
CA HIS A 102 5.90 -2.36 -15.08
C HIS A 102 7.40 -2.05 -14.83
N PRO A 103 8.28 -3.05 -14.60
CA PRO A 103 9.65 -2.78 -14.14
C PRO A 103 10.50 -1.85 -15.00
N ASP A 104 10.28 -1.82 -16.32
CA ASP A 104 10.99 -0.92 -17.24
C ASP A 104 10.57 0.56 -17.11
N THR A 105 9.45 0.85 -16.45
CA THR A 105 9.02 2.22 -16.14
C THR A 105 9.75 2.80 -14.94
N LEU A 106 10.24 1.97 -14.01
CA LEU A 106 10.83 2.41 -12.75
C LEU A 106 12.01 3.38 -12.94
N PRO A 107 12.95 3.16 -13.88
CA PRO A 107 14.04 4.11 -14.13
C PRO A 107 13.55 5.50 -14.56
N HIS A 108 12.37 5.59 -15.19
CA HIS A 108 11.80 6.87 -15.62
C HIS A 108 11.15 7.67 -14.49
N LEU A 109 10.87 7.02 -13.34
CA LEU A 109 10.32 7.64 -12.15
C LEU A 109 11.40 8.16 -11.18
N ALA A 110 12.66 7.74 -11.38
CA ALA A 110 13.78 8.06 -10.48
C ALA A 110 13.94 9.56 -10.14
N PRO A 111 13.76 10.52 -11.07
CA PRO A 111 13.85 11.94 -10.72
C PRO A 111 12.80 12.38 -9.68
N ALA A 112 11.57 11.87 -9.77
CA ALA A 112 10.53 12.18 -8.80
C ALA A 112 10.76 11.49 -7.45
N VAL A 113 11.29 10.25 -7.45
CA VAL A 113 11.68 9.54 -6.22
C VAL A 113 12.77 10.31 -5.47
N GLY A 114 13.85 10.69 -6.16
CA GLY A 114 14.94 11.45 -5.54
C GLY A 114 14.49 12.82 -5.02
N LEU A 115 13.66 13.53 -5.78
CA LEU A 115 13.10 14.81 -5.31
C LEU A 115 12.15 14.63 -4.12
N CYS A 116 11.44 13.50 -4.04
CA CYS A 116 10.60 13.16 -2.91
C CYS A 116 11.45 12.97 -1.64
N ALA A 117 12.55 12.23 -1.74
CA ALA A 117 13.51 12.06 -0.65
C ALA A 117 14.07 13.41 -0.16
N ASP A 118 14.51 14.27 -1.09
CA ASP A 118 15.02 15.61 -0.78
C ASP A 118 14.00 16.49 -0.03
N TYR A 119 12.70 16.24 -0.25
CA TYR A 119 11.61 17.05 0.31
C TYR A 119 10.91 16.41 1.50
N ASP A 120 11.47 15.35 2.09
CA ASP A 120 10.87 14.61 3.22
C ASP A 120 9.46 14.11 2.86
N GLY A 121 9.28 13.62 1.63
CA GLY A 121 8.03 13.00 1.18
C GLY A 121 8.03 11.47 1.38
N LEU A 122 6.96 10.83 0.94
CA LEU A 122 6.78 9.38 1.02
C LEU A 122 6.41 8.79 -0.34
N ILE A 123 6.68 7.50 -0.50
CA ILE A 123 6.11 6.69 -1.58
C ILE A 123 4.80 6.10 -1.09
N ASP A 124 3.75 6.25 -1.90
CA ASP A 124 2.44 5.67 -1.66
C ASP A 124 2.16 4.54 -2.66
N LEU A 125 1.75 3.38 -2.17
CA LEU A 125 1.43 2.20 -2.97
C LEU A 125 0.14 1.53 -2.48
N HIS A 126 -0.56 0.84 -3.38
CA HIS A 126 -1.72 0.03 -3.02
C HIS A 126 -1.42 -1.44 -3.26
N GLU A 127 -1.85 -2.36 -2.40
CA GLU A 127 -1.59 -3.80 -2.57
C GLU A 127 -2.86 -4.64 -2.43
N TYR A 128 -3.16 -5.41 -3.46
CA TYR A 128 -4.38 -6.21 -3.51
C TYR A 128 -4.11 -7.66 -3.93
N GLY A 129 -4.84 -8.59 -3.35
CA GLY A 129 -5.03 -9.92 -3.96
C GLY A 129 -6.11 -9.83 -5.03
N ILE A 130 -5.84 -10.14 -6.30
CA ILE A 130 -6.80 -9.90 -7.41
C ILE A 130 -8.02 -10.83 -7.32
N ASP A 131 -7.78 -12.14 -7.17
CA ASP A 131 -8.81 -13.19 -7.11
C ASP A 131 -8.66 -14.03 -5.83
N GLY A 132 -8.72 -13.38 -4.67
CA GLY A 132 -8.66 -14.06 -3.38
C GLY A 132 -7.91 -13.29 -2.30
N PRO A 133 -7.33 -14.01 -1.32
CA PRO A 133 -6.58 -13.42 -0.20
C PRO A 133 -5.41 -12.56 -0.68
N LEU A 134 -5.13 -11.47 0.04
CA LEU A 134 -3.95 -10.66 -0.20
C LEU A 134 -2.66 -11.49 -0.06
N MET A 135 -2.51 -12.30 0.98
CA MET A 135 -1.22 -12.99 1.21
C MET A 135 -1.03 -14.27 0.39
N SER A 136 -2.10 -14.86 -0.12
CA SER A 136 -2.02 -16.22 -0.70
C SER A 136 -2.73 -16.39 -2.05
N ALA A 137 -3.30 -15.33 -2.63
CA ALA A 137 -3.82 -15.42 -4.00
C ALA A 137 -2.67 -15.66 -5.00
N PRO A 138 -2.87 -16.49 -6.04
CA PRO A 138 -1.87 -16.68 -7.11
C PRO A 138 -1.49 -15.38 -7.81
N SER A 139 -2.46 -14.45 -7.92
CA SER A 139 -2.29 -13.12 -8.46
C SER A 139 -2.45 -12.12 -7.32
N SER A 140 -1.36 -11.83 -6.61
CA SER A 140 -1.34 -10.86 -5.52
C SER A 140 -0.22 -9.85 -5.71
N GLY A 141 -0.55 -8.58 -5.43
CA GLY A 141 0.42 -7.50 -5.31
C GLY A 141 1.07 -7.41 -3.93
N ALA A 142 0.76 -8.31 -2.98
CA ALA A 142 1.32 -8.29 -1.64
C ALA A 142 2.85 -8.32 -1.67
N LEU A 143 3.47 -7.44 -0.89
CA LEU A 143 4.91 -7.25 -0.77
C LEU A 143 5.58 -6.78 -2.06
N GLY A 144 4.80 -6.32 -3.04
CA GLY A 144 5.27 -5.70 -4.28
C GLY A 144 6.06 -4.41 -4.02
N TYR A 145 5.79 -3.72 -2.91
CA TYR A 145 6.56 -2.56 -2.47
C TYR A 145 8.06 -2.84 -2.34
N ARG A 146 8.47 -4.07 -1.99
CA ARG A 146 9.89 -4.43 -1.88
C ARG A 146 10.61 -4.27 -3.22
N ARG A 147 9.94 -4.67 -4.31
CA ARG A 147 10.46 -4.48 -5.67
C ARG A 147 10.56 -3.00 -6.03
N PHE A 148 9.61 -2.17 -5.61
CA PHE A 148 9.68 -0.73 -5.82
C PHE A 148 10.89 -0.15 -5.07
N HIS A 149 11.00 -0.47 -3.78
CA HIS A 149 12.07 -0.03 -2.91
C HIS A 149 13.44 -0.39 -3.48
N ASP A 150 13.64 -1.67 -3.85
CA ASP A 150 14.91 -2.19 -4.38
C ASP A 150 15.31 -1.59 -5.74
N ALA A 151 14.39 -0.90 -6.43
CA ALA A 151 14.69 -0.25 -7.71
C ALA A 151 15.40 1.12 -7.54
N PHE A 152 15.47 1.67 -6.32
CA PHE A 152 16.04 2.99 -6.06
C PHE A 152 17.00 2.94 -4.87
N ASP A 153 18.21 3.48 -5.03
CA ASP A 153 19.24 3.49 -3.98
C ASP A 153 18.84 4.31 -2.74
N ASP A 154 18.03 5.36 -2.94
CA ASP A 154 17.55 6.27 -1.89
C ASP A 154 16.01 6.39 -1.99
N CYS A 155 15.33 5.25 -1.80
CA CYS A 155 13.89 5.22 -1.77
C CYS A 155 13.37 5.86 -0.47
N PRO A 156 12.44 6.84 -0.54
CA PRO A 156 11.76 7.33 0.65
C PRO A 156 10.97 6.22 1.35
N ASP A 157 10.63 6.47 2.60
CA ASP A 157 9.69 5.65 3.37
C ASP A 157 8.39 5.41 2.59
N ILE A 158 7.85 4.21 2.75
CA ILE A 158 6.68 3.71 2.03
C ILE A 158 5.48 3.68 2.97
N VAL A 159 4.34 4.14 2.46
CA VAL A 159 3.02 3.86 3.02
C VAL A 159 2.22 3.00 2.05
N ILE A 160 1.51 2.02 2.59
CA ILE A 160 0.51 1.26 1.83
C ILE A 160 -0.86 1.87 2.09
N SER A 161 -1.25 2.90 1.33
CA SER A 161 -2.50 3.62 1.64
C SER A 161 -3.78 2.84 1.33
N GLU A 162 -3.68 1.75 0.56
CA GLU A 162 -4.77 0.82 0.35
C GLU A 162 -4.28 -0.63 0.30
N ALA A 163 -4.89 -1.51 1.10
CA ALA A 163 -4.64 -2.95 1.01
C ALA A 163 -5.89 -3.78 1.31
N SER A 164 -6.14 -4.82 0.49
CA SER A 164 -7.24 -5.76 0.73
C SER A 164 -7.16 -7.03 -0.14
N ALA A 165 -8.06 -7.97 0.13
CA ALA A 165 -8.35 -9.10 -0.75
C ALA A 165 -9.26 -8.67 -1.94
N GLY A 166 -9.39 -9.52 -2.95
CA GLY A 166 -10.38 -9.36 -4.06
C GLY A 166 -10.25 -8.11 -4.93
N GLY A 167 -9.06 -7.53 -5.10
CA GLY A 167 -8.86 -6.29 -5.87
C GLY A 167 -9.46 -5.07 -5.18
N GLY A 168 -9.75 -5.18 -3.88
CA GLY A 168 -10.59 -4.23 -3.15
C GLY A 168 -12.06 -4.59 -3.23
N TYR A 169 -12.52 -5.31 -4.26
CA TYR A 169 -13.92 -5.63 -4.49
C TYR A 169 -14.38 -6.84 -3.67
N ASP A 170 -15.26 -6.58 -2.70
CA ASP A 170 -15.95 -7.62 -1.91
C ASP A 170 -17.09 -8.25 -2.74
N THR A 171 -16.74 -8.81 -3.90
CA THR A 171 -17.69 -9.41 -4.84
C THR A 171 -17.43 -10.91 -4.92
N ASP A 172 -17.95 -11.68 -3.97
CA ASP A 172 -18.02 -13.16 -3.95
C ASP A 172 -16.68 -13.95 -4.14
N MET A 173 -15.55 -13.26 -4.36
CA MET A 173 -14.24 -13.82 -4.75
C MET A 173 -13.13 -13.44 -3.75
N GLY A 174 -13.43 -12.59 -2.77
CA GLY A 174 -12.52 -12.19 -1.68
C GLY A 174 -12.72 -12.98 -0.39
N LEU A 175 -11.92 -12.65 0.63
CA LEU A 175 -12.15 -13.10 2.00
C LEU A 175 -13.11 -12.14 2.70
N SER A 176 -13.91 -12.66 3.64
CA SER A 176 -14.77 -11.84 4.51
C SER A 176 -14.63 -12.24 5.97
N GLY A 177 -15.09 -11.36 6.86
CA GLY A 177 -15.13 -11.62 8.31
C GLY A 177 -13.76 -11.96 8.90
N ALA A 178 -13.73 -12.96 9.78
CA ALA A 178 -12.53 -13.38 10.48
C ALA A 178 -11.41 -13.87 9.54
N ALA A 179 -11.75 -14.44 8.38
CA ALA A 179 -10.76 -14.91 7.42
C ALA A 179 -10.00 -13.74 6.79
N TRP A 180 -10.72 -12.67 6.43
CA TRP A 180 -10.12 -11.42 5.95
C TRP A 180 -9.23 -10.77 7.02
N VAL A 181 -9.70 -10.72 8.28
CA VAL A 181 -8.91 -10.20 9.41
C VAL A 181 -7.60 -10.99 9.58
N ALA A 182 -7.66 -12.32 9.49
CA ALA A 182 -6.47 -13.17 9.62
C ALA A 182 -5.45 -12.93 8.49
N ASP A 183 -5.93 -12.73 7.26
CA ASP A 183 -5.11 -12.43 6.09
C ASP A 183 -4.46 -11.05 6.21
N MET A 184 -5.21 -10.01 6.57
CA MET A 184 -4.67 -8.67 6.82
C MET A 184 -3.69 -8.64 7.99
N ALA A 185 -3.93 -9.43 9.05
CA ALA A 185 -2.98 -9.56 10.16
C ALA A 185 -1.70 -10.30 9.73
N ALA A 186 -1.79 -11.28 8.82
CA ALA A 186 -0.61 -11.93 8.25
C ALA A 186 0.21 -10.96 7.39
N TYR A 187 -0.47 -10.15 6.58
CA TYR A 187 0.16 -9.08 5.82
C TYR A 187 0.87 -8.07 6.72
N GLY A 188 0.19 -7.56 7.76
CA GLY A 188 0.80 -6.63 8.72
C GLY A 188 2.05 -7.19 9.41
N ARG A 189 2.11 -8.50 9.70
CA ARG A 189 3.34 -9.13 10.25
C ARG A 189 4.50 -9.13 9.27
N GLU A 190 4.24 -9.21 7.98
CA GLU A 190 5.30 -9.11 6.97
C GLU A 190 5.77 -7.66 6.81
N LEU A 191 4.85 -6.68 6.82
CA LEU A 191 5.20 -5.26 6.77
C LEU A 191 6.14 -4.85 7.90
N MET A 192 5.88 -5.33 9.12
CA MET A 192 6.71 -5.05 10.29
C MET A 192 8.17 -5.55 10.20
N ARG A 193 8.50 -6.36 9.19
CA ARG A 193 9.88 -6.80 8.95
C ARG A 193 10.70 -5.79 8.16
N ASP A 194 10.05 -4.82 7.52
CA ASP A 194 10.66 -3.82 6.66
C ASP A 194 10.55 -2.46 7.34
N ASP A 195 11.67 -1.92 7.82
CA ASP A 195 11.73 -0.69 8.62
C ASP A 195 11.42 0.59 7.83
N TYR A 196 11.48 0.51 6.50
CA TYR A 196 11.09 1.56 5.56
C TYR A 196 9.58 1.57 5.23
N VAL A 197 8.78 0.66 5.80
CA VAL A 197 7.30 0.70 5.70
C VAL A 197 6.72 1.30 6.97
N ILE A 198 6.20 2.53 6.87
CA ILE A 198 5.77 3.29 8.05
C ILE A 198 4.28 3.12 8.40
N GLY A 199 3.51 2.48 7.53
CA GLY A 199 2.09 2.19 7.79
C GLY A 199 1.37 1.55 6.62
N ALA A 200 0.22 0.97 6.93
CA ALA A 200 -0.71 0.44 5.94
C ALA A 200 -2.16 0.69 6.35
N CYS A 201 -3.05 0.81 5.37
CA CYS A 201 -4.47 1.05 5.57
C CYS A 201 -5.31 -0.01 4.86
N ALA A 202 -6.26 -0.60 5.57
CA ALA A 202 -7.19 -1.55 4.98
C ALA A 202 -8.25 -0.84 4.13
N PHE A 203 -8.46 -1.33 2.91
CA PHE A 203 -9.46 -0.78 1.98
C PHE A 203 -10.78 -1.57 2.07
N GLN A 204 -11.94 -0.95 2.31
CA GLN A 204 -12.18 0.41 2.83
C GLN A 204 -13.40 0.44 3.77
N LEU A 205 -13.49 1.49 4.59
CA LEU A 205 -14.62 1.72 5.48
C LEU A 205 -15.89 2.07 4.69
N ASP A 206 -16.98 1.37 5.02
CA ASP A 206 -18.35 1.49 4.49
C ASP A 206 -18.68 2.86 3.83
N GLN A 207 -18.70 2.87 2.48
CA GLN A 207 -19.26 3.95 1.67
C GLN A 207 -19.40 3.69 0.14
N GLY A 208 -19.10 2.48 -0.36
CA GLY A 208 -19.07 2.21 -1.81
C GLY A 208 -19.64 0.86 -2.23
N LYS A 209 -19.79 0.67 -3.55
CA LYS A 209 -20.09 -0.64 -4.17
C LYS A 209 -18.83 -1.50 -4.37
N GLU A 210 -17.68 -0.97 -3.95
CA GLU A 210 -16.35 -1.37 -4.43
C GLU A 210 -15.53 -2.03 -3.32
N SER A 211 -15.89 -1.87 -2.04
CA SER A 211 -15.48 -2.67 -0.88
C SER A 211 -16.29 -2.19 0.30
N SER A 212 -16.68 -3.06 1.21
CA SER A 212 -17.39 -2.65 2.43
C SER A 212 -16.95 -3.52 3.59
N ILE A 213 -15.87 -3.14 4.27
CA ILE A 213 -15.49 -3.77 5.54
C ILE A 213 -16.64 -3.49 6.53
N PRO A 214 -17.39 -4.52 6.96
CA PRO A 214 -18.47 -4.31 7.92
C PRO A 214 -17.90 -3.80 9.24
N TYR A 215 -18.69 -3.00 9.97
CA TYR A 215 -18.22 -2.36 11.20
C TYR A 215 -17.68 -3.36 12.24
N ASP A 216 -18.32 -4.53 12.40
CA ASP A 216 -17.85 -5.58 13.30
C ASP A 216 -16.55 -6.25 12.86
N VAL A 217 -16.29 -6.31 11.55
CA VAL A 217 -15.01 -6.78 10.99
C VAL A 217 -13.93 -5.73 11.18
N LEU A 218 -14.26 -4.43 11.04
CA LEU A 218 -13.33 -3.34 11.32
C LEU A 218 -12.83 -3.37 12.77
N ILE A 219 -13.71 -3.62 13.74
CA ILE A 219 -13.31 -3.74 15.15
C ILE A 219 -12.35 -4.92 15.34
N GLN A 220 -12.64 -6.08 14.75
CA GLN A 220 -11.75 -7.24 14.81
C GLN A 220 -10.39 -6.97 14.16
N TYR A 221 -10.36 -6.24 13.04
CA TYR A 221 -9.13 -5.82 12.40
C TYR A 221 -8.32 -4.85 13.25
N ALA A 222 -8.97 -3.87 13.88
CA ALA A 222 -8.30 -2.95 14.80
C ALA A 222 -7.65 -3.70 15.98
N ASP A 223 -8.36 -4.65 16.58
CA ASP A 223 -7.82 -5.51 17.65
C ASP A 223 -6.63 -6.35 17.16
N ALA A 224 -6.76 -6.96 15.98
CA ALA A 224 -5.70 -7.76 15.38
C ALA A 224 -4.45 -6.92 15.06
N ALA A 225 -4.62 -5.74 14.46
CA ALA A 225 -3.53 -4.81 14.15
C ALA A 225 -2.82 -4.32 15.43
N ALA A 226 -3.58 -3.97 16.48
CA ALA A 226 -3.02 -3.56 17.76
C ALA A 226 -2.19 -4.68 18.43
N SER A 227 -2.55 -5.95 18.18
CA SER A 227 -1.82 -7.10 18.71
C SER A 227 -0.47 -7.36 18.02
N LEU A 228 -0.27 -6.85 16.79
CA LEU A 228 0.97 -7.08 16.03
C LEU A 228 2.20 -6.45 16.69
N ASN A 229 2.01 -5.29 17.32
CA ASN A 229 3.05 -4.56 18.03
C ASN A 229 3.36 -5.11 19.41
N GLN A 230 2.68 -6.18 19.85
CA GLN A 230 3.08 -6.85 21.08
C GLN A 230 4.31 -7.70 20.78
N PRO A 231 5.40 -7.56 21.56
CA PRO A 231 6.53 -8.47 21.42
C PRO A 231 5.97 -9.89 21.50
N THR A 232 6.34 -10.73 20.53
CA THR A 232 5.99 -12.15 20.59
C THR A 232 6.55 -12.67 21.91
N VAL A 233 5.66 -12.94 22.87
CA VAL A 233 6.06 -13.65 24.08
C VAL A 233 6.62 -14.97 23.56
N PRO A 234 7.91 -15.28 23.82
CA PRO A 234 8.46 -16.55 23.37
C PRO A 234 7.53 -17.67 23.82
N PRO A 235 7.20 -18.63 22.95
CA PRO A 235 6.29 -19.70 23.33
C PRO A 235 6.78 -20.33 24.63
N GLU A 236 5.88 -20.50 25.59
CA GLU A 236 6.21 -21.13 26.86
C GLU A 236 6.76 -22.54 26.58
N MET A 237 7.96 -22.81 27.08
CA MET A 237 8.56 -24.13 26.97
C MET A 237 7.88 -25.09 27.93
N VAL A 238 6.92 -25.88 27.43
CA VAL A 238 6.24 -26.91 28.21
C VAL A 238 7.00 -28.24 28.12
N ARG A 239 7.38 -28.80 29.27
CA ARG A 239 7.96 -30.15 29.34
C ARG A 239 6.83 -31.18 29.52
N VAL A 240 6.68 -32.08 28.55
CA VAL A 240 5.72 -33.19 28.61
C VAL A 240 6.48 -34.50 28.77
N SER A 241 6.01 -35.37 29.67
CA SER A 241 6.54 -36.73 29.84
C SER A 241 5.52 -37.74 29.33
N VAL A 242 5.94 -38.60 28.41
CA VAL A 242 5.10 -39.66 27.82
C VAL A 242 5.83 -40.99 27.88
N ASN A 243 5.08 -42.08 28.06
CA ASN A 243 5.60 -43.44 27.92
C ASN A 243 5.31 -43.92 26.50
N ILE A 244 6.36 -44.16 25.72
CA ILE A 244 6.24 -44.68 24.35
C ILE A 244 7.09 -45.93 24.18
N HIS A 245 6.72 -46.77 23.21
CA HIS A 245 7.58 -47.89 22.83
C HIS A 245 8.88 -47.37 22.22
N ARG A 246 10.02 -48.00 22.55
CA ARG A 246 11.36 -47.57 22.10
C ARG A 246 11.48 -47.37 20.59
N GLN A 247 10.73 -48.13 19.80
CA GLN A 247 10.73 -48.03 18.34
C GLN A 247 10.28 -46.66 17.79
N TYR A 248 9.55 -45.86 18.59
CA TYR A 248 9.03 -44.55 18.18
C TYR A 248 9.92 -43.36 18.57
N ILE A 249 11.04 -43.60 19.27
CA ILE A 249 11.92 -42.50 19.74
C ILE A 249 12.48 -41.69 18.56
N THR A 250 12.89 -42.35 17.48
CA THR A 250 13.44 -41.68 16.29
C THR A 250 12.40 -40.77 15.62
N GLU A 251 11.17 -41.25 15.47
CA GLU A 251 10.06 -40.49 14.88
C GLU A 251 9.69 -39.29 15.76
N LEU A 252 9.57 -39.49 17.08
CA LEU A 252 9.29 -38.40 18.01
C LEU A 252 10.42 -37.36 18.03
N THR A 253 11.68 -37.79 17.91
CA THR A 253 12.84 -36.90 17.85
C THR A 253 12.83 -36.06 16.57
N ALA A 254 12.55 -36.67 15.42
CA ALA A 254 12.40 -35.95 14.15
C ALA A 254 11.26 -34.92 14.22
N TRP A 255 10.09 -35.36 14.70
CA TRP A 255 8.92 -34.50 14.88
C TRP A 255 9.19 -33.30 15.80
N ALA A 256 9.91 -33.51 16.91
CA ALA A 256 10.29 -32.47 17.86
C ALA A 256 11.30 -31.49 17.25
N ASN A 257 12.33 -31.98 16.56
CA ASN A 257 13.36 -31.15 15.94
C ASN A 257 12.78 -30.21 14.86
N GLU A 258 11.84 -30.68 14.04
CA GLU A 258 11.13 -29.85 13.05
C GLU A 258 10.40 -28.66 13.68
N ARG A 259 10.11 -28.75 14.98
CA ARG A 259 9.32 -27.76 15.74
C ARG A 259 10.14 -27.07 16.82
N GLY A 260 11.48 -27.16 16.76
CA GLY A 260 12.39 -26.54 17.72
C GLY A 260 12.40 -27.19 19.11
N GLY A 261 11.81 -28.37 19.25
CA GLY A 261 11.79 -29.17 20.47
C GLY A 261 12.98 -30.13 20.58
N THR A 262 13.14 -30.75 21.75
CA THR A 262 14.15 -31.79 22.00
C THR A 262 13.53 -32.99 22.71
N VAL A 263 14.04 -34.19 22.44
CA VAL A 263 13.64 -35.43 23.11
C VAL A 263 14.80 -35.92 23.97
N THR A 264 14.52 -36.21 25.23
CA THR A 264 15.45 -36.90 26.14
C THR A 264 14.80 -38.23 26.53
N ALA A 265 15.45 -39.34 26.25
CA ALA A 265 14.94 -40.70 26.46
C ALA A 265 15.84 -41.52 27.39
#